data_AF-A0A914XXD5-F1
#
_entry.id   AF-A0A914XXD5-F1
#
_cell.length_a   1.000
_cell.length_b   1.000
_cell.length_c   1.000
_cell.angle_alpha   90.00
_cell.angle_beta   90.00
_cell.angle_gamma   90.00
#
_symmetry.space_group_name_H-M   'P 1'
#
loop_
_entity.id
_entity.type
_entity.pdbx_description
1 polymer ?
#
loop_
_entity_poly.entity_id
_entity_poly.type
_entity_poly.pdbx_seq_one_letter_code
_entity_poly.pdbx_strand_id
1 'polypeptide(L)'
;MVIGGSGGSRIISAVAQTIIRSQIFHRNVKEAVDAPRLHNQFIPNITEFETNIPSTIIDNLQSDYHQTFTPITIQESVIQAITVEEDGLIHANSDFRRRTSANPSGY
;
A
#
# COMPACT_ATOMS: atom_id res chain seq x y z
N MET A 1 2.48 13.48 -8.38
CA MET A 1 1.58 12.39 -7.93
C MET A 1 0.42 12.99 -7.15
N VAL A 2 -0.81 12.57 -7.43
CA VAL A 2 -2.01 12.84 -6.61
C VAL A 2 -2.43 11.52 -5.99
N ILE A 3 -2.66 11.49 -4.68
CA ILE A 3 -3.00 10.26 -3.95
C ILE A 3 -3.89 10.56 -2.76
N GLY A 4 -4.83 9.66 -2.49
CA GLY A 4 -5.63 9.65 -1.26
C GLY A 4 -6.19 8.27 -0.99
N GLY A 5 -6.88 8.11 0.15
CA GLY A 5 -7.52 6.83 0.47
C GLY A 5 -8.48 6.88 1.64
N SER A 6 -9.13 5.73 1.86
CA SER A 6 -10.00 5.43 3.01
C SER A 6 -9.45 4.24 3.79
N GLY A 7 -9.96 3.97 5.01
CA GLY A 7 -9.49 2.84 5.84
C GLY A 7 -9.08 3.21 7.28
N GLY A 8 -9.57 4.32 7.83
CA GLY A 8 -9.31 4.72 9.21
C GLY A 8 -7.82 4.97 9.49
N SER A 9 -7.30 4.43 10.59
CA SER A 9 -5.88 4.57 10.98
C SER A 9 -4.90 4.04 9.93
N ARG A 10 -5.35 3.10 9.07
CA ARG A 10 -4.52 2.49 8.02
C ARG A 10 -4.23 3.43 6.84
N ILE A 11 -4.98 4.54 6.70
CA ILE A 11 -4.79 5.51 5.60
C ILE A 11 -3.35 6.01 5.57
N ILE A 12 -2.81 6.38 6.74
CA ILE A 12 -1.48 6.99 6.86
C ILE A 12 -0.40 6.05 6.30
N SER A 13 -0.35 4.82 6.79
CA SER A 13 0.65 3.83 6.34
C SER A 13 0.46 3.42 4.89
N ALA A 14 -0.78 3.32 4.40
CA ALA A 14 -1.06 2.90 3.03
C ALA A 14 -0.66 3.97 2.01
N VAL A 15 -0.97 5.24 2.29
CA VAL A 15 -0.52 6.38 1.47
C VAL A 15 1.01 6.46 1.50
N ALA A 16 1.63 6.39 2.67
CA ALA A 16 3.09 6.44 2.81
C ALA A 16 3.79 5.33 2.00
N GLN A 17 3.33 4.08 2.12
CA GLN A 17 3.89 2.96 1.36
C GLN A 17 3.71 3.13 -0.14
N THR A 18 2.57 3.63 -0.61
CA THR A 18 2.33 3.86 -2.03
C THR A 18 3.26 4.95 -2.58
N ILE A 19 3.45 6.04 -1.82
CA ILE A 19 4.40 7.11 -2.17
C ILE A 19 5.83 6.57 -2.20
N ILE A 20 6.27 5.84 -1.18
CA ILE A 20 7.62 5.24 -1.14
C ILE A 20 7.84 4.33 -2.35
N ARG A 21 6.88 3.45 -2.66
CA ARG A 21 7.00 2.53 -3.79
C ARG A 21 7.06 3.26 -5.13
N SER A 22 6.25 4.30 -5.30
CA SER A 22 6.23 5.07 -6.55
C SER A 22 7.46 5.98 -6.70
N GLN A 23 7.80 6.75 -5.67
CA GLN A 23 8.76 7.85 -5.76
C GLN A 23 10.20 7.42 -5.41
N ILE A 24 10.36 6.40 -4.55
CA ILE A 24 11.69 5.93 -4.11
C ILE A 24 12.06 4.62 -4.81
N PHE A 25 11.11 3.69 -4.95
CA PHE A 25 11.36 2.43 -5.66
C PHE A 25 11.03 2.49 -7.14
N HIS A 26 10.65 3.67 -7.65
CA HIS A 26 10.37 3.93 -9.07
C HIS A 26 9.38 2.94 -9.69
N ARG A 27 8.43 2.44 -8.90
CA ARG A 27 7.35 1.57 -9.40
C ARG A 27 6.25 2.40 -10.03
N ASN A 28 5.61 1.86 -11.06
CA ASN A 28 4.46 2.54 -11.66
C ASN A 28 3.29 2.59 -10.66
N VAL A 29 2.31 3.47 -10.92
CA VAL A 29 1.19 3.70 -9.99
C VAL A 29 0.38 2.43 -9.69
N LYS A 30 0.25 1.53 -10.67
CA LYS A 30 -0.46 0.26 -10.50
C LYS A 30 0.29 -0.65 -9.55
N GLU A 31 1.57 -0.87 -9.79
CA GLU A 31 2.45 -1.67 -8.92
C GLU A 31 2.53 -1.09 -7.51
N ALA A 32 2.59 0.23 -7.37
CA ALA A 32 2.68 0.89 -6.08
C ALA A 32 1.41 0.71 -5.23
N VAL A 33 0.23 0.84 -5.85
CA VAL A 33 -1.07 0.70 -5.17
C VAL A 33 -1.39 -0.77 -4.87
N ASP A 34 -1.11 -1.68 -5.82
CA ASP A 34 -1.47 -3.09 -5.71
C ASP A 34 -0.50 -3.87 -4.80
N ALA A 35 0.71 -3.34 -4.58
CA ALA A 35 1.69 -3.97 -3.70
C ALA A 35 1.13 -4.26 -2.29
N PRO A 36 1.61 -5.34 -1.66
CA PRO A 36 1.11 -5.72 -0.35
C PRO A 36 1.53 -4.72 0.74
N ARG A 37 0.71 -4.60 1.78
CA ARG A 37 0.79 -3.55 2.80
C ARG A 37 1.10 -4.08 4.20
N LEU A 38 1.85 -3.27 4.93
CA LEU A 38 2.07 -3.36 6.38
C LEU A 38 1.33 -2.24 7.09
N HIS A 39 0.89 -2.48 8.33
CA HIS A 39 0.36 -1.42 9.19
C HIS A 39 0.74 -1.65 10.65
N ASN A 40 1.33 -0.63 11.28
CA ASN A 40 1.51 -0.56 12.71
C ASN A 40 1.14 0.86 13.15
N GLN A 41 0.37 0.97 14.22
CA GLN A 41 -0.15 2.24 14.74
C GLN A 41 0.29 2.49 16.19
N PHE A 42 1.43 1.92 16.58
CA PHE A 42 2.02 1.93 17.92
C PHE A 42 1.19 1.16 18.97
N ILE A 43 -0.10 1.46 19.12
CA ILE A 43 -1.02 0.77 20.04
C ILE A 43 -2.19 0.16 19.24
N PRO A 44 -2.43 -1.16 19.31
CA PRO A 44 -1.59 -2.17 19.98
C PRO A 44 -0.22 -2.34 19.30
N ASN A 45 0.78 -2.84 20.04
CA ASN A 45 2.13 -3.08 19.50
C ASN A 45 2.17 -4.38 18.67
N ILE A 46 1.46 -4.37 17.55
CA ILE A 46 1.34 -5.48 16.59
C ILE A 46 1.36 -4.87 15.19
N THR A 47 2.16 -5.45 14.30
CA THR A 47 2.17 -5.08 12.88
C THR A 47 1.26 -6.01 12.10
N GLU A 48 0.19 -5.47 11.52
CA GLU A 48 -0.64 -6.17 10.53
C GLU A 48 0.13 -6.28 9.21
N PHE A 49 0.06 -7.43 8.56
CA PHE A 49 0.69 -7.63 7.26
C PHE A 49 -0.18 -8.46 6.32
N GLU A 50 -0.24 -8.06 5.06
CA GLU A 50 -0.90 -8.88 4.05
C GLU A 50 -0.08 -10.13 3.73
N THR A 51 -0.75 -11.28 3.68
CA THR A 51 -0.12 -12.61 3.47
C THR A 51 0.72 -12.73 2.18
N ASN A 52 0.57 -11.81 1.24
CA ASN A 52 1.31 -11.77 -0.03
C ASN A 52 2.71 -11.12 0.12
N ILE A 53 3.07 -10.65 1.32
CA ILE A 53 4.43 -10.17 1.62
C ILE A 53 5.39 -11.37 1.65
N PRO A 54 6.58 -11.28 1.02
CA PRO A 54 7.58 -12.33 1.12
C PRO A 54 7.89 -12.68 2.58
N SER A 55 7.80 -13.98 2.93
CA SER A 55 8.00 -14.44 4.32
C SER A 55 9.36 -14.04 4.86
N THR A 56 10.39 -13.99 4.02
CA THR A 56 11.75 -13.55 4.38
C THR A 56 11.80 -12.17 5.03
N ILE A 57 10.92 -11.24 4.63
CA ILE A 57 10.84 -9.91 5.24
C ILE A 57 10.28 -10.02 6.67
N ILE A 58 9.24 -10.83 6.86
CA ILE A 58 8.60 -11.03 8.16
C ILE A 58 9.55 -11.77 9.11
N ASP A 59 10.17 -12.85 8.62
CA ASP A 59 11.11 -13.68 9.37
C ASP A 59 12.30 -12.84 9.88
N ASN A 60 12.93 -12.05 9.02
CA ASN A 60 14.04 -11.17 9.39
C ASN A 60 13.62 -10.12 10.43
N LEU A 61 12.45 -9.49 10.25
CA LEU A 61 11.97 -8.48 11.20
C LEU A 61 11.62 -9.09 12.56
N GLN A 62 11.14 -10.33 12.59
CA GLN A 62 10.85 -11.04 13.83
C GLN A 62 12.13 -11.54 14.52
N SER A 63 13.12 -12.04 13.77
CA SER A 63 14.39 -12.53 14.34
C SER A 63 15.27 -11.40 14.86
N ASP A 64 15.41 -10.33 14.07
CA ASP A 64 16.44 -9.32 14.29
C ASP A 64 15.93 -8.20 15.23
N TYR A 65 14.61 -7.96 15.23
CA TYR A 65 14.01 -6.85 15.97
C TYR A 65 12.86 -7.27 16.89
N HIS A 66 12.57 -8.57 17.01
CA HIS A 66 11.49 -9.10 17.83
C HIS A 66 10.12 -8.47 17.53
N GLN A 67 9.90 -8.09 16.28
CA GLN A 67 8.64 -7.47 15.86
C GLN A 67 7.50 -8.48 15.92
N THR A 68 6.40 -8.11 16.60
CA THR A 68 5.17 -8.91 16.61
C THR A 68 4.35 -8.62 15.37
N PHE A 69 3.90 -9.67 14.69
CA PHE A 69 3.08 -9.59 13.49
C PHE A 69 1.74 -10.30 13.64
N THR A 70 0.74 -9.86 12.89
CA THR A 70 -0.51 -10.60 12.67
C THR A 70 -0.84 -10.65 11.17
N PRO A 71 -1.04 -11.83 10.57
CA PRO A 71 -1.34 -11.95 9.15
C PRO A 71 -2.79 -11.57 8.87
N ILE A 72 -3.01 -10.90 7.74
CA ILE A 72 -4.34 -10.63 7.18
C ILE A 72 -4.38 -11.00 5.70
N THR A 73 -5.53 -11.46 5.20
CA THR A 73 -5.69 -11.81 3.78
C THR A 73 -5.64 -10.57 2.90
N ILE A 74 -6.38 -9.53 3.30
CA ILE A 74 -6.50 -8.27 2.58
C ILE A 74 -6.64 -7.13 3.58
N GLN A 75 -5.92 -6.04 3.34
CA GLN A 75 -5.96 -4.85 4.18
C GLN A 75 -7.14 -3.96 3.80
N GLU A 76 -7.76 -3.30 4.79
CA GLU A 76 -9.03 -2.58 4.58
C GLU A 76 -8.89 -1.20 3.94
N SER A 77 -7.68 -0.64 3.88
CA SER A 77 -7.50 0.67 3.26
C SER A 77 -7.57 0.57 1.74
N VAL A 78 -8.14 1.60 1.15
CA VAL A 78 -8.34 1.69 -0.30
C VAL A 78 -7.64 2.96 -0.77
N ILE A 79 -6.70 2.81 -1.71
CA ILE A 79 -5.95 3.93 -2.30
C ILE A 79 -6.48 4.26 -3.69
N GLN A 80 -6.50 5.54 -4.03
CA GLN A 80 -6.71 6.02 -5.39
C GLN A 80 -5.53 6.94 -5.71
N ALA A 81 -4.89 6.74 -6.85
CA ALA A 81 -3.68 7.47 -7.20
C ALA A 81 -3.59 7.78 -8.70
N ILE A 82 -3.00 8.94 -9.00
CA ILE A 82 -2.69 9.42 -10.34
C ILE A 82 -1.22 9.88 -10.37
N THR A 83 -0.46 9.40 -11.34
CA THR A 83 0.89 9.90 -11.67
C THR A 83 0.88 10.55 -13.04
N VAL A 84 1.81 11.49 -13.23
CA VAL A 84 2.11 12.11 -14.53
C VAL A 84 3.58 11.85 -14.75
N GLU A 85 3.91 11.16 -15.82
CA GLU A 85 5.30 10.84 -16.19
C GLU A 85 5.96 12.04 -16.89
N GLU A 86 7.27 11.97 -17.12
CA GLU A 86 8.04 13.07 -17.71
C GLU A 86 7.60 13.44 -19.14
N ASP A 87 7.06 12.47 -19.89
CA ASP A 87 6.50 12.66 -21.23
C ASP A 87 5.07 13.25 -21.21
N GLY A 88 4.52 13.50 -20.01
CA GLY A 88 3.16 14.00 -19.81
C GLY A 88 2.09 12.92 -19.80
N LEU A 89 2.44 11.63 -19.95
CA LEU A 89 1.47 10.54 -19.89
C LEU A 89 0.89 10.41 -18.48
N ILE A 90 -0.43 10.27 -18.40
CA ILE A 90 -1.16 10.15 -17.13
C ILE A 90 -1.47 8.68 -16.87
N HIS A 91 -1.04 8.18 -15.72
CA HIS A 91 -1.43 6.87 -15.23
C HIS A 91 -2.27 7.01 -13.98
N ALA A 92 -3.37 6.25 -13.91
CA ALA A 92 -4.26 6.23 -12.76
C ALA A 92 -4.54 4.78 -12.36
N ASN A 93 -4.65 4.52 -11.06
CA ASN A 93 -5.06 3.21 -10.54
C ASN A 93 -6.12 3.35 -9.45
N SER A 94 -7.11 2.45 -9.52
CA SER A 94 -8.08 2.23 -8.44
C SER A 94 -7.72 0.94 -7.73
N ASP A 95 -7.58 1.00 -6.41
CA ASP A 95 -7.16 -0.15 -5.61
C ASP A 95 -8.18 -1.29 -5.63
N PHE A 96 -7.72 -2.48 -6.01
CA PHE A 96 -8.52 -3.69 -6.10
C PHE A 96 -9.14 -4.11 -4.76
N ARG A 97 -8.61 -3.62 -3.63
CA ARG A 97 -9.14 -3.89 -2.28
C ARG A 97 -10.53 -3.28 -2.07
N ARG A 98 -10.95 -2.35 -2.93
CA ARG A 98 -12.30 -1.78 -2.88
C ARG A 98 -13.34 -2.85 -3.25
N ARG A 99 -14.30 -3.07 -2.35
CA ARG A 99 -15.38 -4.06 -2.54
C ARG A 99 -16.41 -3.67 -3.60
N THR A 100 -16.48 -2.40 -3.96
CA THR A 100 -17.37 -1.88 -5.02
C THR A 100 -16.54 -1.54 -6.25
N SER A 101 -17.12 -1.80 -7.44
CA SER A 101 -16.46 -1.49 -8.70
C SER A 101 -16.08 -0.02 -8.77
N ALA A 102 -14.79 0.24 -9.01
CA ALA A 102 -14.26 1.55 -9.27
C ALA A 102 -13.11 1.39 -10.26
N ASN A 103 -13.15 2.17 -11.33
CA ASN A 103 -12.12 2.15 -12.35
C ASN A 103 -11.69 3.59 -12.63
N PRO A 104 -10.39 3.85 -12.78
CA PRO A 104 -9.95 5.13 -13.30
C PRO A 104 -10.46 5.31 -14.73
N SER A 105 -10.77 6.54 -15.12
CA SER A 105 -11.21 6.90 -16.48
C SER A 105 -10.71 8.30 -16.82
N GLY A 106 -10.49 8.58 -18.10
CA GLY A 106 -9.93 9.82 -18.61
C GLY A 106 -10.03 9.90 -20.14
N TYR A 107 -9.58 11.02 -20.71
CA TYR A 107 -9.52 11.29 -22.15
C TYR A 107 -8.18 11.92 -22.52
#